data_AF-A0A7C5BI12-F1
#
_entry.id   AF-A0A7C5BI12-F1
#
_cell.length_a   1.000
_cell.length_b   1.000
_cell.length_c   1.000
_cell.angle_alpha   90.00
_cell.angle_beta   90.00
_cell.angle_gamma   90.00
#
_symmetry.space_group_name_H-M   'P 1'
#
loop_
_entity.id
_entity.type
_entity.pdbx_description
1 polymer ?
#
loop_
_entity_poly.entity_id
_entity_poly.type
_entity_poly.pdbx_seq_one_letter_code
_entity_poly.pdbx_strand_id
1 'polypeptide(L)'
;YITFRLDNSQSIPLASVYMILSAARNAFLSLYPEPLPEVISGHLGDGKPSGKHHLAVIAHPDVGHHYADGHIMGLSFLFPSGIDDQVRKSAEYAASKLKEITLGKLGVIGVNRIYADMMPNIPGGLRMSTFRRPNAVWATTTPALFGKHPHKSAVGAGKDGGAVFQEACEMVGLPKPVEVNMGPSSAFEGSPLARDFMVPKKFREYLKTHLLIRFAEPVRGPVILGSGRFAGFGVCKPYSGKD
;
A
#
# COMPACT_ATOMS: atom_id res chain seq x y z
N TYR A 1 -12.54 -1.75 3.28
CA TYR A 1 -11.70 -0.74 2.61
C TYR A 1 -12.61 0.34 2.07
N ILE A 2 -12.10 1.55 1.82
CA ILE A 2 -12.81 2.61 1.11
C ILE A 2 -11.88 3.16 0.04
N THR A 3 -12.34 3.24 -1.21
CA THR A 3 -11.52 3.56 -2.38
C THR A 3 -11.91 4.91 -2.97
N PHE A 4 -10.91 5.66 -3.39
CA PHE A 4 -11.03 6.95 -4.06
C PHE A 4 -10.25 6.95 -5.36
N ARG A 5 -10.81 7.59 -6.39
CA ARG A 5 -10.11 8.00 -7.61
C ARG A 5 -9.51 9.40 -7.38
N LEU A 6 -8.30 9.65 -7.87
CA LEU A 6 -7.74 11.00 -7.92
C LEU A 6 -8.28 11.72 -9.16
N ASP A 7 -8.45 13.03 -9.09
CA ASP A 7 -8.83 13.80 -10.27
C ASP A 7 -7.68 13.85 -11.28
N ASN A 8 -7.95 13.38 -12.50
CA ASN A 8 -6.97 13.13 -13.56
C ASN A 8 -6.42 14.41 -14.22
N SER A 9 -6.51 15.58 -13.59
CA SER A 9 -6.00 16.84 -14.18
C SER A 9 -4.46 16.85 -14.28
N GLN A 10 -3.78 16.04 -13.46
CA GLN A 10 -2.33 15.89 -13.48
C GLN A 10 -1.94 14.42 -13.31
N SER A 11 -1.02 13.93 -14.14
CA SER A 11 -0.41 12.61 -13.95
C SER A 11 0.58 12.68 -12.77
N ILE A 12 0.28 11.94 -11.71
CA ILE A 12 1.09 11.92 -10.48
C ILE A 12 1.96 10.66 -10.49
N PRO A 13 3.31 10.78 -10.48
CA PRO A 13 4.18 9.61 -10.56
C PRO A 13 4.12 8.77 -9.29
N LEU A 14 4.11 7.44 -9.45
CA LEU A 14 4.12 6.48 -8.33
C LEU A 14 5.35 6.62 -7.41
N ALA A 15 6.47 7.13 -7.92
CA ALA A 15 7.64 7.42 -7.10
C ALA A 15 7.34 8.39 -5.93
N SER A 16 6.31 9.23 -6.07
CA SER A 16 5.88 10.22 -5.06
C SER A 16 4.78 9.69 -4.10
N VAL A 17 4.51 8.38 -4.12
CA VAL A 17 3.37 7.74 -3.42
C VAL A 17 3.19 8.17 -1.97
N TYR A 18 4.28 8.25 -1.20
CA TYR A 18 4.20 8.59 0.22
C TYR A 18 3.56 9.96 0.44
N MET A 19 3.91 10.95 -0.40
CA MET A 19 3.38 12.31 -0.27
C MET A 19 1.86 12.32 -0.41
N ILE A 20 1.35 11.64 -1.45
CA ILE A 20 -0.08 11.55 -1.73
C ILE A 20 -0.82 10.82 -0.61
N LEU A 21 -0.32 9.65 -0.21
CA LEU A 21 -1.01 8.81 0.78
C LEU A 21 -0.90 9.38 2.20
N SER A 22 0.19 10.07 2.54
CA SER A 22 0.32 10.77 3.82
C SER A 22 -0.65 11.94 3.90
N ALA A 23 -0.83 12.70 2.81
CA ALA A 23 -1.79 13.80 2.78
C ALA A 23 -3.23 13.27 2.82
N ALA A 24 -3.52 12.18 2.11
CA ALA A 24 -4.81 11.48 2.20
C ALA A 24 -5.11 10.99 3.62
N ARG A 25 -4.12 10.38 4.29
CA ARG A 25 -4.24 9.93 5.67
C ARG A 25 -4.56 11.11 6.59
N ASN A 26 -3.82 12.20 6.50
CA ASN A 26 -4.02 13.36 7.35
C ASN A 26 -5.41 13.98 7.15
N ALA A 27 -5.85 14.16 5.91
CA ALA A 27 -7.19 14.67 5.59
C ALA A 27 -8.30 13.75 6.11
N PHE A 28 -8.13 12.43 5.98
CA PHE A 28 -9.08 11.46 6.54
C PHE A 28 -9.14 11.53 8.07
N LEU A 29 -7.99 11.58 8.74
CA LEU A 29 -7.93 11.66 10.20
C LEU A 29 -8.54 12.97 10.73
N SER A 30 -8.34 14.11 10.06
CA SER A 30 -8.96 15.38 10.46
C SER A 30 -10.47 15.42 10.30
N LEU A 31 -11.04 14.53 9.48
CA LEU A 31 -12.49 14.39 9.28
C LEU A 31 -13.10 13.30 10.16
N TYR A 32 -12.27 12.54 10.89
CA TYR A 32 -12.72 11.46 11.75
C TYR A 32 -13.24 12.03 13.09
N PRO A 33 -14.43 11.61 13.57
CA PRO A 33 -14.95 12.06 14.87
C PRO A 33 -14.04 11.66 16.04
N GLU A 34 -13.81 12.59 16.98
CA GLU A 34 -13.08 12.27 18.21
C GLU A 34 -13.92 11.38 19.16
N PRO A 35 -13.29 10.48 19.93
CA PRO A 35 -11.84 10.22 19.98
C PRO A 35 -11.33 9.36 18.81
N LEU A 36 -10.14 9.68 18.30
CA LEU A 36 -9.42 8.86 17.30
C LEU A 36 -8.95 7.51 17.89
N PRO A 37 -9.53 6.37 17.48
CA PRO A 37 -9.15 5.06 18.04
C PRO A 37 -7.79 4.60 17.48
N GLU A 38 -7.05 3.81 18.28
CA GLU A 38 -5.72 3.24 17.93
C GLU A 38 -5.72 2.57 16.55
N VAL A 39 -6.79 1.83 16.23
CA VAL A 39 -6.93 1.09 14.96
C VAL A 39 -7.05 2.01 13.73
N ILE A 40 -7.40 3.29 13.92
CA ILE A 40 -7.48 4.31 12.87
C ILE A 40 -6.22 5.17 12.89
N SER A 41 -5.84 5.70 14.05
CA SER A 41 -4.69 6.61 14.20
C SER A 41 -3.36 5.90 13.96
N GLY A 42 -3.25 4.62 14.35
CA GLY A 42 -2.00 3.88 14.42
C GLY A 42 -1.12 4.22 15.62
N HIS A 43 -1.68 4.90 16.62
CA HIS A 43 -0.96 5.38 17.79
C HIS A 43 -1.68 4.97 19.08
N LEU A 44 -0.89 4.70 20.11
CA LEU A 44 -1.35 4.51 21.48
C LEU A 44 -1.85 5.85 22.05
N GLY A 45 -2.55 5.81 23.19
CA GLY A 45 -3.06 7.01 23.85
C GLY A 45 -1.98 8.02 24.29
N ASP A 46 -0.72 7.59 24.38
CA ASP A 46 0.44 8.43 24.67
C ASP A 46 1.15 8.97 23.40
N GLY A 47 0.57 8.72 22.22
CA GLY A 47 1.11 9.15 20.92
C GLY A 47 2.22 8.27 20.36
N LYS A 48 2.64 7.19 21.03
CA LYS A 48 3.63 6.26 20.48
C LYS A 48 3.02 5.39 19.36
N PRO A 49 3.83 4.92 18.38
CA PRO A 49 3.34 4.01 17.34
C PRO A 49 2.75 2.72 17.92
N SER A 50 1.62 2.27 17.37
CA SER A 50 1.01 1.00 17.71
C SER A 50 1.79 -0.18 17.12
N GLY A 51 1.91 -1.26 17.89
CA GLY A 51 2.37 -2.56 17.40
C GLY A 51 1.30 -3.38 16.69
N LYS A 52 0.02 -2.98 16.79
CA LYS A 52 -1.13 -3.70 16.21
C LYS A 52 -1.34 -3.35 14.75
N HIS A 53 -2.06 -4.21 14.04
CA HIS A 53 -2.62 -3.86 12.75
C HIS A 53 -3.60 -2.70 12.90
N HIS A 54 -3.44 -1.70 12.04
CA HIS A 54 -4.23 -0.47 12.02
C HIS A 54 -4.41 -0.05 10.57
N LEU A 55 -5.14 1.05 10.36
CA LEU A 55 -5.43 1.63 9.05
C LEU A 55 -4.15 1.73 8.20
N ALA A 56 -4.15 1.04 7.06
CA ALA A 56 -3.17 1.25 6.00
C ALA A 56 -3.78 2.12 4.90
N VAL A 57 -2.96 2.92 4.24
CA VAL A 57 -3.35 3.65 3.02
C VAL A 57 -2.48 3.14 1.88
N ILE A 58 -3.10 2.73 0.77
CA ILE A 58 -2.41 2.21 -0.41
C ILE A 58 -2.77 3.02 -1.65
N ALA A 59 -1.86 3.05 -2.63
CA ALA A 59 -2.13 3.61 -3.94
C ALA A 59 -2.69 2.54 -4.90
N HIS A 60 -3.43 3.01 -5.89
CA HIS A 60 -3.82 2.26 -7.08
C HIS A 60 -3.02 2.79 -8.27
N PRO A 61 -1.85 2.21 -8.57
CA PRO A 61 -1.05 2.64 -9.71
C PRO A 61 -1.50 1.96 -11.01
N ASP A 62 -1.27 2.67 -12.12
CA ASP A 62 -1.38 2.14 -13.47
C ASP A 62 -0.15 1.28 -13.79
N VAL A 63 -0.28 -0.04 -13.60
CA VAL A 63 0.82 -1.01 -13.69
C VAL A 63 0.34 -2.36 -14.24
N GLY A 64 1.25 -3.06 -14.93
CA GLY A 64 1.06 -4.46 -15.33
C GLY A 64 0.31 -4.67 -16.64
N HIS A 65 0.37 -3.70 -17.56
CA HIS A 65 -0.09 -3.83 -18.95
C HIS A 65 0.84 -3.06 -19.89
N HIS A 66 0.70 -3.29 -21.19
CA HIS A 66 1.61 -2.84 -22.26
C HIS A 66 1.80 -1.31 -22.38
N TYR A 67 0.96 -0.52 -21.71
CA TYR A 67 1.00 0.95 -21.73
C TYR A 67 1.00 1.56 -20.33
N ALA A 68 1.31 0.75 -19.31
CA ALA A 68 1.38 1.23 -17.94
C ALA A 68 2.52 2.23 -17.78
N ASP A 69 2.20 3.44 -17.32
CA ASP A 69 3.17 4.52 -17.13
C ASP A 69 3.51 4.76 -15.65
N GLY A 70 2.85 4.06 -14.73
CA GLY A 70 3.09 4.20 -13.31
C GLY A 70 2.49 5.45 -12.68
N HIS A 71 1.48 6.10 -13.26
CA HIS A 71 0.77 7.16 -12.56
C HIS A 71 -0.15 6.61 -11.46
N ILE A 72 -0.42 7.42 -10.43
CA ILE A 72 -1.35 7.09 -9.36
C ILE A 72 -2.77 7.44 -9.82
N MET A 73 -3.60 6.42 -10.04
CA MET A 73 -4.99 6.58 -10.44
C MET A 73 -5.90 6.92 -9.25
N GLY A 74 -5.53 6.44 -8.06
CA GLY A 74 -6.39 6.43 -6.88
C GLY A 74 -5.70 5.92 -5.63
N LEU A 75 -6.48 5.81 -4.56
CA LEU A 75 -6.02 5.29 -3.27
C LEU A 75 -7.12 4.54 -2.54
N SER A 76 -6.72 3.71 -1.58
CA SER A 76 -7.65 3.02 -0.69
C SER A 76 -7.21 3.09 0.77
N PHE A 77 -8.19 3.34 1.64
CA PHE A 77 -8.09 3.15 3.08
C PHE A 77 -8.41 1.68 3.41
N LEU A 78 -7.44 0.94 3.93
CA LEU A 78 -7.57 -0.46 4.30
C LEU A 78 -7.64 -0.61 5.82
N PHE A 79 -8.77 -1.12 6.28
CA PHE A 79 -9.01 -1.39 7.69
C PHE A 79 -8.61 -2.84 8.01
N PRO A 80 -8.05 -3.10 9.21
CA PRO A 80 -7.89 -4.46 9.71
C PRO A 80 -9.19 -5.27 9.66
N SER A 81 -9.07 -6.60 9.65
CA SER A 81 -10.21 -7.48 9.85
C SER A 81 -10.80 -7.28 11.24
N GLY A 82 -12.12 -7.41 11.37
CA GLY A 82 -12.80 -7.35 12.67
C GLY A 82 -12.83 -5.98 13.35
N ILE A 83 -12.64 -4.87 12.62
CA ILE A 83 -12.89 -3.54 13.22
C ILE A 83 -14.35 -3.43 13.67
N ASP A 84 -14.54 -2.78 14.82
CA ASP A 84 -15.84 -2.48 15.42
C ASP A 84 -16.77 -1.70 14.46
N ASP A 85 -18.08 -1.95 14.58
CA ASP A 85 -19.08 -1.35 13.69
C ASP A 85 -19.21 0.16 13.89
N GLN A 86 -19.04 0.67 15.10
CA GLN A 86 -19.05 2.10 15.36
C GLN A 86 -17.80 2.76 14.75
N VAL A 87 -16.63 2.12 14.90
CA VAL A 87 -15.39 2.56 14.25
C VAL A 87 -15.55 2.61 12.72
N ARG A 88 -16.22 1.59 12.15
CA ARG A 88 -16.54 1.52 10.72
C ARG A 88 -17.48 2.64 10.29
N LYS A 89 -18.58 2.88 11.02
CA LYS A 89 -19.54 3.97 10.73
C LYS A 89 -18.85 5.34 10.75
N SER A 90 -18.01 5.59 11.74
CA SER A 90 -17.23 6.83 11.84
C SER A 90 -16.22 6.97 10.68
N ALA A 91 -15.59 5.88 10.25
CA ALA A 91 -14.71 5.87 9.09
C ALA A 91 -15.47 6.18 7.78
N GLU A 92 -16.66 5.60 7.63
CA GLU A 92 -17.55 5.86 6.49
C GLU A 92 -18.01 7.33 6.46
N TYR A 93 -18.35 7.89 7.62
CA TYR A 93 -18.68 9.30 7.76
C TYR A 93 -17.51 10.20 7.35
N ALA A 94 -16.31 9.97 7.88
CA ALA A 94 -15.11 10.73 7.52
C ALA A 94 -14.83 10.66 6.00
N ALA A 95 -14.90 9.46 5.43
CA ALA A 95 -14.71 9.25 4.00
C ALA A 95 -15.78 9.95 3.14
N SER A 96 -17.01 10.09 3.61
CA SER A 96 -18.07 10.81 2.88
C SER A 96 -17.78 12.30 2.72
N LYS A 97 -17.04 12.88 3.68
CA LYS A 97 -16.63 14.28 3.72
C LYS A 97 -15.32 14.56 2.99
N LEU A 98 -14.51 13.53 2.72
CA LEU A 98 -13.25 13.68 2.01
C LEU A 98 -13.50 13.97 0.53
N LYS A 99 -13.19 15.20 0.09
CA LYS A 99 -13.33 15.67 -1.29
C LYS A 99 -12.01 16.09 -1.92
N GLU A 100 -11.02 16.43 -1.10
CA GLU A 100 -9.74 16.94 -1.56
C GLU A 100 -8.62 16.59 -0.60
N ILE A 101 -7.39 16.63 -1.11
CA ILE A 101 -6.15 16.41 -0.37
C ILE A 101 -5.21 17.59 -0.64
N THR A 102 -4.71 18.19 0.43
CA THR A 102 -3.77 19.32 0.35
C THR A 102 -2.32 18.86 0.41
N LEU A 103 -1.52 19.24 -0.59
CA LEU A 103 -0.08 18.96 -0.68
C LEU A 103 0.78 20.16 -0.27
N GLY A 104 0.26 20.99 0.63
CA GLY A 104 0.88 22.27 1.02
C GLY A 104 1.01 23.21 -0.18
N LYS A 105 2.21 23.75 -0.41
CA LYS A 105 2.48 24.68 -1.51
C LYS A 105 2.37 24.06 -2.91
N LEU A 106 2.31 22.73 -3.01
CA LEU A 106 2.16 22.01 -4.28
C LEU A 106 0.71 21.97 -4.78
N GLY A 107 -0.24 22.48 -4.00
CA GLY A 107 -1.63 22.62 -4.39
C GLY A 107 -2.56 21.59 -3.76
N VAL A 108 -3.73 21.42 -4.39
CA VAL A 108 -4.83 20.59 -3.92
C VAL A 108 -5.21 19.60 -5.00
N ILE A 109 -5.46 18.36 -4.62
CA ILE A 109 -5.94 17.30 -5.50
C ILE A 109 -7.34 16.91 -5.07
N GLY A 110 -8.30 16.98 -6.01
CA GLY A 110 -9.64 16.45 -5.80
C GLY A 110 -9.64 14.92 -5.75
N VAL A 111 -10.49 14.36 -4.89
CA VAL A 111 -10.66 12.92 -4.74
C VAL A 111 -12.13 12.54 -4.78
N ASN A 112 -12.42 11.50 -5.56
CA ASN A 112 -13.77 11.02 -5.80
C ASN A 112 -13.93 9.62 -5.24
N ARG A 113 -14.77 9.48 -4.22
CA ARG A 113 -15.09 8.18 -3.63
C ARG A 113 -15.74 7.29 -4.69
N ILE A 114 -15.27 6.04 -4.77
CA ILE A 114 -15.83 5.03 -5.64
C ILE A 114 -16.88 4.22 -4.88
N TYR A 115 -18.11 4.21 -5.40
CA TYR A 115 -19.22 3.42 -4.88
C TYR A 115 -19.48 2.17 -5.74
N ALA A 116 -20.29 1.24 -5.21
CA ALA A 116 -20.51 -0.06 -5.84
C ALA A 116 -21.21 0.03 -7.20
N ASP A 117 -22.13 0.97 -7.35
CA ASP A 117 -22.84 1.30 -8.59
C ASP A 117 -21.91 1.82 -9.70
N MET A 118 -20.78 2.43 -9.34
CA MET A 118 -19.78 2.91 -10.31
C MET A 118 -18.90 1.80 -10.88
N MET A 119 -18.82 0.63 -10.23
CA MET A 119 -17.90 -0.48 -10.56
C MET A 119 -17.83 -0.88 -12.03
N PRO A 120 -18.94 -0.95 -12.81
CA PRO A 120 -18.88 -1.31 -14.22
C PRO A 120 -17.95 -0.40 -15.04
N ASN A 121 -17.85 0.88 -14.67
CA ASN A 121 -17.12 1.90 -15.43
C ASN A 121 -15.75 2.27 -14.83
N ILE A 122 -15.33 1.61 -13.75
CA ILE A 122 -14.04 1.89 -13.11
C ILE A 122 -12.93 1.07 -13.78
N PRO A 123 -11.80 1.70 -14.17
CA PRO A 123 -10.61 1.01 -14.66
C PRO A 123 -10.15 -0.13 -13.75
N GLY A 124 -9.67 -1.23 -14.32
CA GLY A 124 -9.24 -2.41 -13.57
C GLY A 124 -8.23 -2.09 -12.46
N GLY A 125 -7.26 -1.19 -12.73
CA GLY A 125 -6.25 -0.76 -11.77
C GLY A 125 -6.81 -0.13 -10.48
N LEU A 126 -7.98 0.50 -10.56
CA LEU A 126 -8.69 1.11 -9.42
C LEU A 126 -9.55 0.12 -8.62
N ARG A 127 -9.81 -1.08 -9.15
CA ARG A 127 -10.66 -2.05 -8.49
C ARG A 127 -9.88 -2.80 -7.41
N MET A 128 -10.27 -2.64 -6.15
CA MET A 128 -9.70 -3.40 -5.02
C MET A 128 -9.83 -4.92 -5.19
N SER A 129 -10.78 -5.42 -5.97
CA SER A 129 -10.87 -6.85 -6.31
C SER A 129 -9.60 -7.36 -7.01
N THR A 130 -8.91 -6.53 -7.78
CA THR A 130 -7.65 -6.93 -8.44
C THR A 130 -6.51 -7.14 -7.45
N PHE A 131 -6.52 -6.44 -6.30
CA PHE A 131 -5.55 -6.64 -5.22
C PHE A 131 -5.93 -7.81 -4.30
N ARG A 132 -7.15 -8.30 -4.39
CA ARG A 132 -7.71 -9.31 -3.46
C ARG A 132 -7.95 -10.67 -4.10
N ARG A 133 -7.81 -10.78 -5.42
CA ARG A 133 -7.99 -12.04 -6.15
C ARG A 133 -7.04 -13.10 -5.58
N PRO A 134 -7.53 -14.28 -5.16
CA PRO A 134 -6.67 -15.36 -4.73
C PRO A 134 -5.62 -15.70 -5.80
N ASN A 135 -4.35 -15.79 -5.40
CA ASN A 135 -3.25 -16.16 -6.28
C ASN A 135 -2.09 -16.72 -5.45
N ALA A 136 -1.33 -17.66 -6.01
CA ALA A 136 -0.12 -18.19 -5.40
C ALA A 136 1.08 -17.24 -5.61
N VAL A 137 1.06 -16.39 -6.64
CA VAL A 137 2.17 -15.49 -6.97
C VAL A 137 1.76 -14.02 -6.83
N TRP A 138 2.61 -13.26 -6.15
CA TRP A 138 2.39 -11.85 -5.83
C TRP A 138 3.65 -11.05 -6.15
N ALA A 139 3.50 -9.86 -6.72
CA ALA A 139 4.62 -8.94 -6.95
C ALA A 139 4.32 -7.56 -6.39
N THR A 140 5.34 -6.84 -5.94
CA THR A 140 5.16 -5.50 -5.38
C THR A 140 4.90 -4.45 -6.47
N THR A 141 3.86 -3.63 -6.30
CA THR A 141 3.65 -2.39 -7.07
C THR A 141 4.35 -1.20 -6.44
N THR A 142 4.61 -1.25 -5.13
CA THR A 142 5.49 -0.29 -4.43
C THR A 142 6.52 -1.06 -3.62
N PRO A 143 7.79 -0.63 -3.56
CA PRO A 143 8.85 -1.43 -2.97
C PRO A 143 8.57 -1.70 -1.49
N ALA A 144 8.93 -2.90 -1.03
CA ALA A 144 8.94 -3.22 0.37
C ALA A 144 10.14 -2.54 1.06
N LEU A 145 9.92 -2.15 2.31
CA LEU A 145 10.98 -1.60 3.17
C LEU A 145 11.41 -2.67 4.17
N PHE A 146 12.72 -2.93 4.24
CA PHE A 146 13.29 -3.74 5.33
C PHE A 146 13.08 -3.07 6.69
N GLY A 147 13.33 -3.80 7.79
CA GLY A 147 13.49 -3.18 9.11
C GLY A 147 14.68 -2.22 9.16
N LYS A 148 14.77 -1.40 10.22
CA LYS A 148 15.91 -0.51 10.44
C LYS A 148 17.18 -1.35 10.65
N HIS A 149 18.21 -1.16 9.83
CA HIS A 149 19.46 -1.92 9.82
C HIS A 149 19.26 -3.44 9.60
N PRO A 150 18.85 -3.87 8.40
CA PRO A 150 18.79 -5.30 8.10
C PRO A 150 20.17 -5.94 8.28
N HIS A 151 20.20 -7.17 8.80
CA HIS A 151 21.44 -7.91 8.92
C HIS A 151 22.16 -8.02 7.58
N LYS A 152 23.50 -7.96 7.59
CA LYS A 152 24.32 -8.12 6.37
C LYS A 152 24.07 -9.46 5.64
N SER A 153 23.53 -10.46 6.35
CA SER A 153 23.12 -11.75 5.78
C SER A 153 21.85 -11.67 4.93
N ALA A 154 21.06 -10.60 5.07
CA ALA A 154 19.78 -10.41 4.37
C ALA A 154 19.89 -9.52 3.12
N VAL A 155 21.05 -8.92 2.84
CA VAL A 155 21.18 -7.89 1.80
C VAL A 155 22.48 -8.07 1.02
N GLY A 156 22.38 -8.21 -0.30
CA GLY A 156 23.52 -8.27 -1.22
C GLY A 156 23.53 -9.52 -2.10
N ALA A 157 24.50 -9.59 -3.03
CA ALA A 157 24.67 -10.78 -3.88
C ALA A 157 25.00 -12.02 -3.03
N GLY A 158 24.31 -13.14 -3.29
CA GLY A 158 24.47 -14.39 -2.54
C GLY A 158 23.91 -14.37 -1.11
N LYS A 159 23.07 -13.37 -0.77
CA LYS A 159 22.39 -13.25 0.53
C LYS A 159 20.92 -13.63 0.41
N ASP A 160 20.37 -14.24 1.45
CA ASP A 160 18.97 -14.65 1.50
C ASP A 160 18.14 -13.63 2.30
N GLY A 161 17.90 -12.46 1.73
CA GLY A 161 16.86 -11.58 2.28
C GLY A 161 15.45 -12.05 1.97
N GLY A 162 15.28 -13.11 1.15
CA GLY A 162 14.00 -13.78 0.97
C GLY A 162 13.46 -14.31 2.28
N ALA A 163 14.33 -14.89 3.12
CA ALA A 163 14.00 -15.35 4.48
C ALA A 163 13.35 -14.26 5.36
N VAL A 164 13.87 -13.03 5.32
CA VAL A 164 13.30 -11.89 6.08
C VAL A 164 11.85 -11.62 5.66
N PHE A 165 11.56 -11.69 4.37
CA PHE A 165 10.21 -11.47 3.87
C PHE A 165 9.30 -12.71 3.96
N GLN A 166 9.88 -13.91 4.06
CA GLN A 166 9.14 -15.12 4.45
C GLN A 166 8.61 -14.98 5.88
N GLU A 167 9.48 -14.62 6.83
CA GLU A 167 9.09 -14.35 8.22
C GLU A 167 8.11 -13.17 8.30
N ALA A 168 8.31 -12.14 7.48
CA ALA A 168 7.38 -11.00 7.42
C ALA A 168 5.97 -11.40 6.97
N CYS A 169 5.82 -12.43 6.13
CA CYS A 169 4.50 -12.97 5.77
C CYS A 169 3.83 -13.59 6.99
N GLU A 170 4.53 -14.45 7.74
CA GLU A 170 4.00 -15.11 8.93
C GLU A 170 3.60 -14.07 10.01
N MET A 171 4.43 -13.05 10.22
CA MET A 171 4.16 -11.98 11.18
C MET A 171 2.88 -11.18 10.88
N VAL A 172 2.43 -11.14 9.62
CA VAL A 172 1.18 -10.47 9.23
C VAL A 172 0.02 -11.45 9.01
N GLY A 173 0.19 -12.71 9.43
CA GLY A 173 -0.85 -13.75 9.36
C GLY A 173 -1.01 -14.40 7.99
N LEU A 174 -0.02 -14.26 7.10
CA LEU A 174 0.02 -14.97 5.81
C LEU A 174 0.79 -16.29 5.97
N PRO A 175 0.51 -17.31 5.12
CA PRO A 175 1.34 -18.50 5.07
C PRO A 175 2.79 -18.16 4.76
N LYS A 176 3.74 -18.97 5.21
CA LYS A 176 5.14 -18.84 4.78
C LYS A 176 5.25 -19.09 3.28
N PRO A 177 5.80 -18.16 2.47
CA PRO A 177 5.99 -18.39 1.05
C PRO A 177 7.10 -19.41 0.80
N VAL A 178 6.94 -20.22 -0.25
CA VAL A 178 7.95 -21.19 -0.68
C VAL A 178 9.14 -20.52 -1.36
N GLU A 179 8.97 -19.29 -1.85
CA GLU A 179 10.03 -18.53 -2.51
C GLU A 179 9.75 -17.03 -2.41
N VAL A 180 10.82 -16.27 -2.18
CA VAL A 180 10.80 -14.79 -2.26
C VAL A 180 12.03 -14.33 -3.02
N ASN A 181 11.80 -13.82 -4.22
CA ASN A 181 12.81 -13.15 -5.03
C ASN A 181 12.78 -11.65 -4.78
N MET A 182 13.95 -11.05 -4.63
CA MET A 182 14.09 -9.62 -4.39
C MET A 182 14.89 -8.97 -5.50
N GLY A 183 14.58 -7.71 -5.82
CA GLY A 183 15.33 -7.00 -6.84
C GLY A 183 15.06 -5.49 -6.88
N PRO A 184 15.85 -4.76 -7.68
CA PRO A 184 15.66 -3.32 -7.84
C PRO A 184 14.40 -2.96 -8.63
N SER A 185 13.85 -3.89 -9.42
CA SER A 185 12.74 -3.66 -10.34
C SER A 185 11.52 -4.50 -9.96
N SER A 186 10.33 -3.94 -10.14
CA SER A 186 9.07 -4.71 -10.05
C SER A 186 8.93 -5.68 -11.23
N ALA A 187 8.17 -6.75 -11.03
CA ALA A 187 7.68 -7.59 -12.13
C ALA A 187 6.58 -6.89 -12.95
N PHE A 188 5.99 -5.81 -12.42
CA PHE A 188 4.98 -5.02 -13.13
C PHE A 188 5.60 -3.86 -13.89
N GLU A 189 5.35 -3.86 -15.21
CA GLU A 189 5.57 -2.70 -16.07
C GLU A 189 4.83 -1.46 -15.54
N GLY A 190 5.43 -0.29 -15.68
CA GLY A 190 4.98 0.98 -15.10
C GLY A 190 5.49 1.26 -13.69
N SER A 191 5.87 0.26 -12.89
CA SER A 191 6.44 0.54 -11.56
C SER A 191 7.88 1.05 -11.68
N PRO A 192 8.24 2.17 -11.01
CA PRO A 192 9.63 2.65 -10.93
C PRO A 192 10.57 1.64 -10.25
N LEU A 193 11.88 1.89 -10.33
CA LEU A 193 12.85 1.14 -9.54
C LEU A 193 12.69 1.46 -8.06
N ALA A 194 12.99 0.50 -7.18
CA ALA A 194 12.89 0.66 -5.73
C ALA A 194 13.67 1.89 -5.22
N ARG A 195 14.82 2.19 -5.83
CA ARG A 195 15.66 3.34 -5.46
C ARG A 195 15.02 4.70 -5.78
N ASP A 196 14.13 4.76 -6.76
CA ASP A 196 13.52 6.00 -7.25
C ASP A 196 12.32 6.45 -6.39
N PHE A 197 11.75 5.55 -5.60
CA PHE A 197 10.68 5.90 -4.67
C PHE A 197 11.13 6.89 -3.59
N MET A 198 10.43 8.01 -3.51
CA MET A 198 10.62 9.04 -2.50
C MET A 198 10.09 8.55 -1.15
N VAL A 199 10.88 8.73 -0.10
CA VAL A 199 10.54 8.30 1.26
C VAL A 199 10.68 9.44 2.26
N PRO A 200 9.85 9.48 3.33
CA PRO A 200 10.03 10.46 4.40
C PRO A 200 11.35 10.23 5.14
N LYS A 201 11.80 11.24 5.89
CA LYS A 201 13.02 11.19 6.70
C LYS A 201 13.12 9.91 7.56
N LYS A 202 12.01 9.47 8.16
CA LYS A 202 11.95 8.26 9.00
C LYS A 202 12.32 6.95 8.28
N PHE A 203 12.20 6.90 6.95
CA PHE A 203 12.49 5.73 6.13
C PHE A 203 13.74 5.92 5.25
N ARG A 204 14.48 7.03 5.41
CA ARG A 204 15.64 7.33 4.56
C ARG A 204 16.76 6.28 4.65
N GLU A 205 16.94 5.70 5.84
CA GLU A 205 17.95 4.65 6.11
C GLU A 205 17.43 3.24 5.78
N TYR A 206 16.16 3.11 5.39
CA TYR A 206 15.55 1.82 5.15
C TYR A 206 15.91 1.37 3.74
N LEU A 207 16.39 0.14 3.61
CA LEU A 207 16.62 -0.46 2.31
C LEU A 207 15.28 -0.75 1.63
N LYS A 208 15.24 -0.47 0.33
CA LYS A 208 14.05 -0.61 -0.53
C LYS A 208 14.30 -1.72 -1.53
N THR A 209 13.33 -2.62 -1.70
CA THR A 209 13.42 -3.69 -2.70
C THR A 209 12.04 -4.02 -3.25
N HIS A 210 11.96 -4.41 -4.52
CA HIS A 210 10.78 -5.08 -5.04
C HIS A 210 10.83 -6.57 -4.73
N LEU A 211 9.64 -7.17 -4.57
CA LEU A 211 9.47 -8.57 -4.23
C LEU A 211 8.66 -9.27 -5.33
N LEU A 212 9.05 -10.49 -5.64
CA LEU A 212 8.24 -11.50 -6.31
C LEU A 212 8.13 -12.70 -5.36
N ILE A 213 6.91 -12.98 -4.91
CA ILE A 213 6.60 -13.89 -3.81
C ILE A 213 5.77 -15.03 -4.36
N ARG A 214 6.14 -16.27 -4.03
CA ARG A 214 5.37 -17.46 -4.36
C ARG A 214 5.00 -18.22 -3.09
N PHE A 215 3.71 -18.46 -2.91
CA PHE A 215 3.15 -19.31 -1.87
C PHE A 215 2.93 -20.73 -2.42
N ALA A 216 2.87 -21.72 -1.53
CA ALA A 216 2.52 -23.10 -1.90
C ALA A 216 1.08 -23.17 -2.45
N GLU A 217 0.16 -22.44 -1.80
CA GLU A 217 -1.26 -22.40 -2.12
C GLU A 217 -1.70 -20.96 -2.41
N PRO A 218 -2.78 -20.76 -3.20
CA PRO A 218 -3.33 -19.42 -3.44
C PRO A 218 -3.71 -18.68 -2.16
N VAL A 219 -3.13 -17.49 -1.98
CA VAL A 219 -3.42 -16.58 -0.87
C VAL A 219 -4.39 -15.50 -1.33
N ARG A 220 -5.36 -15.13 -0.49
CA ARG A 220 -6.26 -13.99 -0.74
C ARG A 220 -5.63 -12.70 -0.22
N GLY A 221 -5.53 -11.68 -1.07
CA GLY A 221 -4.92 -10.39 -0.70
C GLY A 221 -5.87 -9.35 -0.07
N PRO A 222 -5.39 -8.09 0.07
CA PRO A 222 -4.09 -7.62 -0.43
C PRO A 222 -2.91 -8.13 0.41
N VAL A 223 -1.82 -8.52 -0.26
CA VAL A 223 -0.55 -8.81 0.40
C VAL A 223 0.23 -7.50 0.54
N ILE A 224 0.59 -7.14 1.77
CA ILE A 224 1.32 -5.90 2.08
C ILE A 224 2.39 -6.21 3.12
N LEU A 225 3.66 -5.95 2.80
CA LEU A 225 4.80 -6.39 3.60
C LEU A 225 5.79 -5.27 3.92
N GLY A 226 6.61 -5.50 4.94
CA GLY A 226 7.69 -4.61 5.35
C GLY A 226 7.28 -3.48 6.29
N SER A 227 8.26 -2.66 6.68
CA SER A 227 8.10 -1.61 7.69
C SER A 227 7.27 -0.41 7.22
N GLY A 228 7.04 -0.28 5.90
CA GLY A 228 6.22 0.78 5.31
C GLY A 228 4.77 0.37 4.99
N ARG A 229 4.30 -0.81 5.43
CA ARG A 229 3.00 -1.40 5.07
C ARG A 229 1.77 -0.53 5.37
N PHE A 230 1.85 0.37 6.34
CA PHE A 230 0.74 1.29 6.68
C PHE A 230 0.82 2.65 5.95
N ALA A 231 1.92 2.89 5.22
CA ALA A 231 2.25 4.15 4.56
C ALA A 231 2.38 4.01 3.03
N GLY A 232 1.83 2.94 2.46
CA GLY A 232 1.77 2.71 1.01
C GLY A 232 2.97 2.00 0.38
N PHE A 233 3.89 1.47 1.18
CA PHE A 233 5.01 0.66 0.70
C PHE A 233 4.78 -0.83 0.87
N GLY A 234 5.45 -1.64 0.05
CA GLY A 234 5.36 -3.10 0.05
C GLY A 234 4.00 -3.63 -0.38
N VAL A 235 3.22 -2.83 -1.11
CA VAL A 235 1.91 -3.23 -1.62
C VAL A 235 2.10 -4.19 -2.79
N CYS A 236 1.44 -5.34 -2.75
CA CYS A 236 1.52 -6.35 -3.80
C CYS A 236 0.20 -6.49 -4.57
N LYS A 237 0.31 -6.90 -5.83
CA LYS A 237 -0.81 -7.39 -6.66
C LYS A 237 -0.56 -8.85 -7.07
N PRO A 238 -1.63 -9.63 -7.32
CA PRO A 238 -1.53 -10.93 -7.95
C PRO A 238 -0.77 -10.84 -9.27
N TYR A 239 0.24 -11.69 -9.44
CA TYR A 239 1.05 -11.76 -10.65
C TYR A 239 0.77 -13.09 -11.36
N SER A 240 0.69 -13.08 -12.69
CA SER A 240 0.43 -14.28 -13.51
C SER A 240 1.54 -14.60 -14.51
N GLY A 241 2.69 -13.91 -14.42
CA GLY A 241 3.69 -13.95 -15.50
C GLY A 241 3.32 -12.99 -16.64
N LYS A 242 4.27 -12.77 -17.55
CA LYS A 242 3.92 -12.31 -18.90
C LYS A 242 3.52 -13.57 -19.68
N ASP A 243 2.38 -13.54 -20.35
CA ASP A 243 2.15 -14.45 -21.48
C ASP A 243 3.16 -14.13 -22.59
#